data_AF-A0A6A6LRZ9-F1
#
_entry.id   AF-A0A6A6LRZ9-F1
#
_cell.length_a   1.000
_cell.length_b   1.000
_cell.length_c   1.000
_cell.angle_alpha   90.00
_cell.angle_beta   90.00
_cell.angle_gamma   90.00
#
_symmetry.space_group_name_H-M   'P 1'
#
loop_
_entity.id
_entity.type
_entity.pdbx_description
1 polymer ?
#
loop_
_entity_poly.entity_id
_entity_poly.type
_entity_poly.pdbx_seq_one_letter_code
_entity_poly.pdbx_strand_id
1 'polypeptide(L)'
;MMSEGYVWIMTGVMTSSITPQVMDSMQGVLGIRPYVPQTQELENFKVRWKRKFQQVDGELNIYGLQAYDAATALAMAIEKAGDFHFVNGQLPSSAFQIVNVIGEKPRELGFWTPGNGLVKKLNSLTNKSSYSTSKSNLSPVIWPGDSTSPKGWEIPTNGNKLRIGVPVKDGFSEFVKVTRDASTNTTTVKGYCIDVFDAVVKALPYALTYEYIPFAKPDGRSAGTYDDMVYHLYLENFDAVVGDTTIIANRSLYADFTLPYTESGVSMIVPIKDNNSKNAWVFLKPLTWDLWVTSFCFFVFIGFVVWVLEHRVNEDFRGPPSHQVGTSFWFSFSTMVFAHRETVVSNLARTVVIIWCFVVLILTQSYTASLTSLLTVQQLLPTVTDVNQLIKNGLYVGYLEGSFVLGLLKSLGFDESKLKVYSSTDECDELFSKGSGNGGIAAAFDEVPYMKLFLAQYCSKYTMIEPTFKTAGFGFAFPKGSP
;
A
#
# COMPACT_ATOMS: atom_id res chain seq x y z
N MET A 1 -7.79 2.90 -35.07
CA MET A 1 -6.71 2.33 -34.25
C MET A 1 -5.34 2.92 -34.62
N MET A 2 -5.03 3.18 -35.90
CA MET A 2 -3.85 3.97 -36.28
C MET A 2 -4.16 5.48 -36.30
N SER A 3 -4.36 6.07 -35.11
CA SER A 3 -4.58 7.52 -34.93
C SER A 3 -3.37 8.16 -34.24
N GLU A 4 -3.31 9.49 -34.27
CA GLU A 4 -2.28 10.29 -33.61
C GLU A 4 -2.16 9.92 -32.12
N GLY A 5 -0.95 9.59 -31.65
CA GLY A 5 -0.66 9.19 -30.26
C GLY A 5 -0.36 7.70 -30.02
N TYR A 6 -0.55 6.82 -31.00
CA TYR A 6 -0.23 5.39 -30.89
C TYR A 6 1.07 5.02 -31.60
N VAL A 7 1.86 4.13 -30.99
CA VAL A 7 3.09 3.56 -31.59
C VAL A 7 2.82 2.13 -32.04
N TRP A 8 3.15 1.83 -33.30
CA TRP A 8 2.97 0.50 -33.88
C TRP A 8 4.32 -0.11 -34.24
N ILE A 9 4.52 -1.36 -33.85
CA ILE A 9 5.72 -2.15 -34.20
C ILE A 9 5.29 -3.35 -35.04
N MET A 10 5.90 -3.49 -36.22
CA MET A 10 5.66 -4.59 -37.15
C MET A 10 6.85 -5.54 -37.20
N THR A 11 6.55 -6.83 -37.18
CA THR A 11 7.55 -7.91 -37.26
C THR A 11 7.78 -8.33 -38.72
N GLY A 12 8.93 -8.98 -38.98
CA GLY A 12 9.51 -9.30 -40.29
C GLY A 12 8.56 -9.71 -41.42
N VAL A 13 7.57 -10.52 -41.08
CA VAL A 13 6.61 -11.12 -42.02
C VAL A 13 5.65 -10.07 -42.60
N MET A 14 5.14 -9.17 -41.75
CA MET A 14 4.19 -8.15 -42.20
C MET A 14 4.88 -6.98 -42.90
N THR A 15 6.05 -6.55 -42.41
CA THR A 15 6.79 -5.40 -43.00
C THR A 15 7.20 -5.64 -44.45
N SER A 16 7.44 -6.90 -44.84
CA SER A 16 7.87 -7.28 -46.18
C SER A 16 6.72 -7.50 -47.18
N SER A 17 5.47 -7.45 -46.71
CA SER A 17 4.24 -7.65 -47.49
C SER A 17 3.43 -6.37 -47.69
N ILE A 18 3.93 -5.21 -47.26
CA ILE A 18 3.20 -3.94 -47.33
C ILE A 18 3.14 -3.46 -48.78
N THR A 19 1.94 -3.34 -49.32
CA THR A 19 1.66 -2.69 -50.60
C THR A 19 1.54 -1.17 -50.43
N PRO A 20 1.88 -0.36 -51.45
CA PRO A 20 1.73 1.11 -51.40
C PRO A 20 0.35 1.58 -50.92
N GLN A 21 -0.74 0.91 -51.34
CA GLN A 21 -2.13 1.23 -50.95
C GLN A 21 -2.40 1.13 -49.43
N VAL A 22 -1.68 0.26 -48.72
CA VAL A 22 -1.83 0.07 -47.27
C VAL A 22 -0.92 1.03 -46.50
N MET A 23 0.18 1.46 -47.13
CA MET A 23 1.21 2.27 -46.51
C MET A 23 0.74 3.70 -46.20
N ASP A 24 -0.12 4.27 -47.04
CA ASP A 24 -0.72 5.59 -46.81
C ASP A 24 -1.56 5.64 -45.52
N SER A 25 -2.11 4.50 -45.10
CA SER A 25 -2.87 4.36 -43.85
C SER A 25 -1.99 4.08 -42.62
N MET A 26 -0.71 3.76 -42.81
CA MET A 26 0.24 3.33 -41.78
C MET A 26 1.22 4.46 -41.44
N GLN A 27 0.76 5.53 -40.80
CA GLN A 27 1.65 6.62 -40.36
C GLN A 27 2.29 6.32 -39.00
N GLY A 28 3.63 6.40 -38.93
CA GLY A 28 4.38 6.26 -37.67
C GLY A 28 4.64 4.81 -37.25
N VAL A 29 4.68 3.88 -38.20
CA VAL A 29 4.88 2.45 -37.91
C VAL A 29 6.35 2.07 -38.04
N LEU A 30 6.89 1.43 -37.00
CA LEU A 30 8.26 0.91 -37.01
C LEU A 30 8.28 -0.55 -37.44
N GLY A 31 9.03 -0.88 -38.49
CA GLY A 31 9.10 -2.23 -39.04
C GLY A 31 10.52 -2.77 -39.15
N ILE A 32 10.65 -4.08 -39.11
CA ILE A 32 11.88 -4.81 -39.44
C ILE A 32 11.62 -5.70 -40.65
N ARG A 33 12.55 -5.81 -41.59
CA ARG A 33 12.47 -6.77 -42.73
C ARG A 33 13.85 -7.34 -43.09
N PRO A 34 13.94 -8.54 -43.69
CA PRO A 34 15.22 -9.08 -44.17
C PRO A 34 15.86 -8.15 -45.21
N TYR A 35 17.18 -7.94 -45.11
CA TYR A 35 17.92 -7.19 -46.13
C TYR A 35 18.25 -8.08 -47.33
N VAL A 36 17.90 -7.61 -48.53
CA VAL A 36 18.27 -8.26 -49.79
C VAL A 36 19.29 -7.37 -50.52
N PRO A 37 20.55 -7.82 -50.68
CA PRO A 37 21.55 -7.08 -51.44
C PRO A 37 21.10 -6.82 -52.88
N GLN A 38 21.29 -5.61 -53.38
CA GLN A 38 21.04 -5.31 -54.80
C GLN A 38 22.21 -5.82 -55.64
N THR A 39 22.02 -6.96 -56.30
CA THR A 39 22.99 -7.55 -57.23
C THR A 39 22.46 -7.50 -58.66
N GLN A 40 23.37 -7.58 -59.64
CA GLN A 40 22.98 -7.66 -61.06
C GLN A 40 22.12 -8.90 -61.36
N GLU A 41 22.37 -10.00 -60.65
CA GLU A 41 21.60 -11.24 -60.74
C GLU A 41 20.16 -11.08 -60.28
N LEU A 42 19.94 -10.36 -59.18
CA LEU A 42 18.62 -10.04 -58.67
C LEU A 42 17.84 -9.17 -59.66
N GLU A 43 18.47 -8.17 -60.26
CA GLU A 43 17.82 -7.33 -61.27
C GLU A 43 17.47 -8.14 -62.54
N ASN A 44 18.38 -8.99 -63.00
CA ASN A 44 18.09 -9.92 -64.10
C ASN A 44 16.94 -10.88 -63.75
N PHE A 45 16.85 -11.34 -62.50
CA PHE A 45 15.74 -12.17 -62.03
C PHE A 45 14.41 -11.42 -61.98
N LYS A 46 14.37 -10.20 -61.45
CA LYS A 46 13.16 -9.34 -61.46
C LYS A 46 12.64 -9.11 -62.86
N VAL A 47 13.52 -8.86 -63.84
CA VAL A 47 13.13 -8.70 -65.25
C VAL A 47 12.53 -9.99 -65.81
N ARG A 48 13.15 -11.15 -65.52
CA ARG A 48 12.62 -12.47 -65.94
C ARG A 48 11.27 -12.77 -65.28
N TRP A 49 11.14 -12.50 -63.99
CA TRP A 49 9.92 -12.68 -63.22
C TRP A 49 8.78 -11.84 -63.80
N LYS A 50 9.02 -10.53 -63.99
CA LYS A 50 8.03 -9.61 -64.57
C LYS A 50 7.61 -10.00 -65.99
N ARG A 51 8.54 -10.53 -66.81
CA ARG A 51 8.22 -11.04 -68.15
C ARG A 51 7.35 -12.30 -68.11
N LYS A 52 7.58 -13.19 -67.14
CA LYS A 52 6.94 -14.51 -67.07
C LYS A 52 5.57 -14.47 -66.38
N PHE A 53 5.36 -13.54 -65.46
CA PHE A 53 4.16 -13.44 -64.63
C PHE A 53 3.35 -12.16 -64.87
N GLN A 54 3.33 -11.64 -66.11
CA GLN A 54 2.68 -10.37 -66.49
C GLN A 54 1.17 -10.27 -66.14
N GLN A 55 0.49 -11.39 -65.87
CA GLN A 55 -0.94 -11.43 -65.51
C GLN A 55 -1.22 -11.50 -64.00
N VAL A 56 -0.21 -11.67 -63.15
CA VAL A 56 -0.38 -11.70 -61.69
C VAL A 56 -0.02 -10.33 -61.15
N ASP A 57 -0.97 -9.66 -60.49
CA ASP A 57 -0.88 -8.29 -59.98
C ASP A 57 0.00 -8.16 -58.72
N GLY A 58 1.10 -8.91 -58.66
CA GLY A 58 1.99 -9.01 -57.50
C GLY A 58 3.44 -8.68 -57.86
N GLU A 59 3.97 -7.60 -57.29
CA GLU A 59 5.40 -7.33 -57.31
C GLU A 59 6.17 -8.47 -56.61
N LEU A 60 7.39 -8.77 -57.09
CA LEU A 60 8.25 -9.79 -56.49
C LEU A 60 8.57 -9.42 -55.04
N ASN A 61 7.97 -10.15 -54.10
CA ASN A 61 8.18 -9.97 -52.66
C ASN A 61 9.29 -10.88 -52.12
N ILE A 62 9.62 -10.74 -50.83
CA ILE A 62 10.67 -11.53 -50.17
C ILE A 62 10.40 -13.04 -50.22
N TYR A 63 9.12 -13.45 -50.19
CA TYR A 63 8.75 -14.86 -50.25
C TYR A 63 9.00 -15.47 -51.62
N GLY A 64 8.78 -14.70 -52.69
CA GLY A 64 9.15 -15.12 -54.05
C GLY A 64 10.65 -15.36 -54.18
N LEU A 65 11.47 -14.53 -53.54
CA LEU A 65 12.93 -14.72 -53.49
C LEU A 65 13.32 -15.95 -52.67
N GLN A 66 12.74 -16.13 -51.47
CA GLN A 66 13.00 -17.31 -50.64
C GLN A 66 12.57 -18.61 -51.32
N ALA A 67 11.45 -18.61 -52.04
CA ALA A 67 10.98 -19.77 -52.80
C ALA A 67 11.93 -20.10 -53.96
N TYR A 68 12.46 -19.08 -54.65
CA TYR A 68 13.48 -19.26 -55.69
C TYR A 68 14.77 -19.85 -55.12
N ASP A 69 15.27 -19.30 -54.01
CA ASP A 69 16.49 -19.77 -53.37
C ASP A 69 16.32 -21.20 -52.84
N ALA A 70 15.17 -21.53 -52.24
CA ALA A 70 14.85 -22.88 -51.76
C ALA A 70 14.79 -23.90 -52.91
N ALA A 71 14.14 -23.56 -54.01
CA ALA A 71 14.08 -24.42 -55.19
C ALA A 71 15.47 -24.61 -55.83
N THR A 72 16.27 -23.55 -55.87
CA THR A 72 17.64 -23.59 -56.40
C THR A 72 18.54 -24.42 -55.48
N ALA A 73 18.45 -24.25 -54.17
CA ALA A 73 19.18 -25.06 -53.19
C ALA A 73 18.79 -26.55 -53.30
N LEU A 74 17.50 -26.85 -53.46
CA LEU A 74 17.02 -28.21 -53.67
C LEU A 74 17.57 -28.81 -54.97
N ALA A 75 17.53 -28.06 -56.08
CA ALA A 75 18.09 -28.50 -57.35
C ALA A 75 19.60 -28.76 -57.26
N MET A 76 20.35 -27.86 -56.61
CA MET A 76 21.78 -28.02 -56.38
C MET A 76 22.10 -29.22 -55.45
N ALA A 77 21.28 -29.46 -54.43
CA ALA A 77 21.42 -30.60 -53.52
C ALA A 77 21.15 -31.95 -54.22
N ILE A 78 20.21 -31.97 -55.17
CA ILE A 78 19.91 -33.14 -56.00
C ILE A 78 21.05 -33.39 -57.01
N GLU A 79 21.64 -32.34 -57.59
CA GLU A 79 22.74 -32.46 -58.56
C GLU A 79 24.10 -32.76 -57.92
N LYS A 80 24.35 -32.30 -56.69
CA LYS A 80 25.58 -32.54 -55.93
C LYS A 80 25.22 -32.81 -54.48
N ALA A 81 25.39 -34.05 -54.02
CA ALA A 81 25.24 -34.43 -52.61
C ALA A 81 26.30 -33.71 -51.72
N GLY A 82 26.05 -32.46 -51.35
CA GLY A 82 26.91 -31.62 -50.53
C GLY A 82 26.14 -31.02 -49.35
N ASP A 83 26.86 -30.83 -48.22
CA ASP A 83 26.33 -30.31 -46.96
C ASP A 83 25.82 -28.87 -47.08
N PHE A 84 24.59 -28.63 -46.62
CA PHE A 84 24.01 -27.30 -46.43
C PHE A 84 23.77 -27.04 -44.95
N HIS A 85 24.21 -25.86 -44.47
CA HIS A 85 23.99 -25.45 -43.10
C HIS A 85 22.76 -24.52 -43.01
N PHE A 86 21.59 -25.10 -42.73
CA PHE A 86 20.39 -24.35 -42.38
C PHE A 86 20.39 -24.07 -40.87
N VAL A 87 20.06 -22.84 -40.48
CA VAL A 87 19.80 -22.51 -39.07
C VAL A 87 18.28 -22.49 -38.90
N ASN A 88 17.73 -23.45 -38.14
CA ASN A 88 16.29 -23.59 -37.89
C ASN A 88 15.41 -23.66 -39.16
N GLY A 89 15.89 -24.33 -40.22
CA GLY A 89 15.11 -24.51 -41.46
C GLY A 89 15.02 -23.28 -42.36
N GLN A 90 15.79 -22.22 -42.10
CA GLN A 90 15.86 -21.02 -42.94
C GLN A 90 17.28 -20.78 -43.46
N LEU A 91 17.39 -20.22 -44.68
CA LEU A 91 18.64 -19.65 -45.18
C LEU A 91 19.01 -18.45 -44.28
N PRO A 92 20.22 -18.39 -43.72
CA PRO A 92 20.60 -17.36 -42.77
C PRO A 92 20.59 -15.98 -43.45
N SER A 93 19.63 -15.12 -43.12
CA SER A 93 19.68 -13.71 -43.51
C SER A 93 20.76 -13.02 -42.66
N SER A 94 21.86 -12.59 -43.28
CA SER A 94 23.01 -12.01 -42.59
C SER A 94 22.75 -10.60 -42.04
N ALA A 95 21.68 -9.93 -42.47
CA ALA A 95 21.30 -8.60 -42.03
C ALA A 95 19.78 -8.36 -42.11
N PHE A 96 19.26 -7.55 -41.20
CA PHE A 96 17.88 -7.05 -41.20
C PHE A 96 17.90 -5.53 -41.40
N GLN A 97 16.96 -5.01 -42.18
CA GLN A 97 16.74 -3.59 -42.38
C GLN A 97 15.64 -3.10 -41.43
N ILE A 98 15.90 -2.01 -40.73
CA ILE A 98 14.94 -1.31 -39.87
C ILE A 98 14.37 -0.15 -40.67
N VAL A 99 13.04 -0.07 -40.75
CA VAL A 99 12.32 0.92 -41.54
C VAL A 99 11.30 1.66 -40.69
N ASN A 100 11.12 2.94 -40.99
CA ASN A 100 10.04 3.76 -40.49
C ASN A 100 9.05 4.04 -41.61
N VAL A 101 7.80 3.67 -41.43
CA VAL A 101 6.74 3.88 -42.43
C VAL A 101 6.08 5.23 -42.16
N ILE A 102 6.31 6.18 -43.08
CA ILE A 102 5.71 7.51 -43.05
C ILE A 102 5.47 7.99 -44.48
N GLY A 103 4.21 8.19 -44.85
CA GLY A 103 3.78 8.53 -46.21
C GLY A 103 3.95 7.38 -47.22
N GLU A 104 4.14 7.71 -48.49
CA GLU A 104 4.08 6.76 -49.62
C GLU A 104 5.29 5.81 -49.74
N LYS A 105 6.37 6.01 -48.96
CA LYS A 105 7.59 5.18 -49.04
C LYS A 105 8.19 4.90 -47.67
N PRO A 106 8.65 3.66 -47.41
CA PRO A 106 9.31 3.34 -46.16
C PRO A 106 10.69 4.03 -46.10
N ARG A 107 10.92 4.77 -45.03
CA ARG A 107 12.22 5.41 -44.76
C ARG A 107 13.15 4.42 -44.08
N GLU A 108 14.32 4.19 -44.67
CA GLU A 108 15.36 3.36 -44.04
C GLU A 108 15.98 4.06 -42.84
N LEU A 109 15.99 3.38 -41.69
CA LEU A 109 16.62 3.88 -40.46
C LEU A 109 18.02 3.31 -40.27
N GLY A 110 18.26 2.07 -40.69
CA GLY A 110 19.55 1.39 -40.59
C GLY A 110 19.39 -0.13 -40.66
N PHE A 111 20.43 -0.85 -40.23
CA PHE A 111 20.49 -2.31 -40.30
C PHE A 111 20.89 -2.92 -38.96
N TRP A 112 20.48 -4.16 -38.74
CA TRP A 112 20.96 -5.02 -37.67
C TRP A 112 21.67 -6.24 -38.25
N THR A 113 22.83 -6.59 -37.71
CA THR A 113 23.56 -7.81 -38.06
C THR A 113 23.94 -8.61 -36.81
N PRO A 114 24.01 -9.96 -36.88
CA PRO A 114 24.40 -10.77 -35.73
C PRO A 114 25.78 -10.45 -35.17
N GLY A 115 26.73 -10.02 -36.02
CA GLY A 115 28.11 -9.72 -35.61
C GLY A 115 28.30 -8.35 -34.96
N ASN A 116 27.59 -7.32 -35.43
CA ASN A 116 27.90 -5.92 -35.07
C ASN A 116 26.73 -5.17 -34.40
N GLY A 117 25.53 -5.76 -34.31
CA GLY A 117 24.35 -5.09 -33.76
C GLY A 117 23.80 -4.04 -34.73
N LEU A 118 23.45 -2.85 -34.24
CA LEU A 118 22.84 -1.75 -35.00
C LEU A 118 23.89 -0.91 -35.75
N VAL A 119 23.71 -0.78 -37.07
CA VAL A 119 24.60 -0.03 -37.97
C VAL A 119 23.83 0.82 -38.98
N LYS A 120 24.31 2.05 -39.24
CA LYS A 120 23.64 3.00 -40.14
C LYS A 120 23.79 2.66 -41.63
N LYS A 121 24.95 2.11 -42.02
CA LYS A 121 25.27 1.71 -43.39
C LYS A 121 26.07 0.41 -43.37
N LEU A 122 25.69 -0.55 -44.21
CA LEU A 122 26.34 -1.86 -44.29
C LEU A 122 27.78 -1.80 -44.83
N ASN A 123 28.18 -0.74 -45.55
CA ASN A 123 29.52 -0.62 -46.13
C ASN A 123 30.60 -0.14 -45.13
N SER A 124 30.21 0.19 -43.89
CA SER A 124 31.13 0.66 -42.85
C SER A 124 31.68 -0.46 -41.96
N LEU A 125 31.62 -1.72 -42.43
CA LEU A 125 32.11 -2.92 -41.76
C LEU A 125 33.66 -2.97 -41.81
N THR A 126 34.33 -2.04 -41.12
CA THR A 126 35.75 -2.19 -40.81
C THR A 126 35.91 -3.21 -39.68
N ASN A 127 36.89 -4.11 -39.81
CA ASN A 127 37.06 -5.38 -39.08
C ASN A 127 37.23 -5.33 -37.53
N LYS A 128 36.83 -4.25 -36.85
CA LYS A 128 36.75 -4.17 -35.39
C LYS A 128 35.64 -3.20 -34.96
N SER A 129 34.40 -3.67 -34.85
CA SER A 129 33.39 -2.96 -34.06
C SER A 129 32.84 -3.90 -33.00
N SER A 130 32.87 -3.46 -31.74
CA SER A 130 32.11 -4.11 -30.67
C SER A 130 30.62 -4.11 -31.02
N TYR A 131 29.92 -5.16 -30.61
CA TYR A 131 28.47 -5.26 -30.78
C TYR A 131 27.79 -4.03 -30.16
N SER A 132 27.05 -3.26 -30.96
CA SER A 132 26.46 -1.99 -30.52
C SER A 132 24.94 -2.01 -30.60
N THR A 133 24.28 -1.59 -29.51
CA THR A 133 22.83 -1.41 -29.42
C THR A 133 22.40 0.06 -29.36
N SER A 134 23.34 0.98 -29.62
CA SER A 134 23.06 2.42 -29.47
C SER A 134 22.10 2.95 -30.54
N LYS A 135 21.09 3.73 -30.09
CA LYS A 135 20.15 4.46 -30.96
C LYS A 135 20.87 5.44 -31.89
N SER A 136 22.06 5.95 -31.53
CA SER A 136 22.86 6.86 -32.36
C SER A 136 23.29 6.26 -33.70
N ASN A 137 23.29 4.93 -33.81
CA ASN A 137 23.67 4.22 -35.01
C ASN A 137 22.50 4.05 -36.00
N LEU A 138 21.32 4.58 -35.68
CA LEU A 138 20.15 4.62 -36.56
C LEU A 138 19.82 6.07 -36.93
N SER A 139 19.22 6.26 -38.10
CA SER A 139 18.61 7.53 -38.46
C SER A 139 17.43 7.84 -37.52
N PRO A 140 17.09 9.12 -37.26
CA PRO A 140 15.99 9.48 -36.39
C PRO A 140 14.66 8.91 -36.88
N VAL A 141 13.88 8.33 -35.97
CA VAL A 141 12.48 7.96 -36.21
C VAL A 141 11.67 9.25 -36.31
N ILE A 142 10.79 9.34 -37.30
CA ILE A 142 9.83 10.44 -37.46
C ILE A 142 8.45 9.88 -37.17
N TRP A 143 7.74 10.52 -36.26
CA TRP A 143 6.36 10.22 -35.90
C TRP A 143 5.40 11.11 -36.71
N PRO A 144 4.10 10.77 -36.76
CA PRO A 144 3.11 11.59 -37.45
C PRO A 144 3.18 13.05 -36.98
N GLY A 145 3.15 14.00 -37.92
CA GLY A 145 3.32 15.44 -37.62
C GLY A 145 4.76 15.93 -37.50
N ASP A 146 5.73 15.23 -38.12
CA ASP A 146 7.16 15.59 -38.17
C ASP A 146 7.89 15.66 -36.81
N SER A 147 7.33 15.03 -35.78
CA SER A 147 7.96 14.93 -34.45
C SER A 147 9.04 13.86 -34.38
N THR A 148 10.10 14.11 -33.59
CA THR A 148 11.16 13.13 -33.28
C THR A 148 10.82 12.18 -32.14
N SER A 149 9.75 12.46 -31.39
CA SER A 149 9.30 11.68 -30.25
C SER A 149 7.78 11.43 -30.30
N PRO A 150 7.30 10.26 -29.82
CA PRO A 150 5.87 10.00 -29.71
C PRO A 150 5.20 11.02 -28.79
N LYS A 151 3.93 11.33 -29.05
CA LYS A 151 3.09 12.15 -28.17
C LYS A 151 3.06 11.50 -26.77
N GLY A 152 3.38 12.28 -25.73
CA GLY A 152 3.47 11.82 -24.34
C GLY A 152 4.87 11.42 -23.84
N TRP A 153 5.88 11.35 -24.71
CA TRP A 153 7.28 11.02 -24.33
C TRP A 153 8.20 12.23 -24.21
N GLU A 154 7.74 13.40 -24.65
CA GLU A 154 8.35 14.70 -24.36
C GLU A 154 7.33 15.56 -23.62
N ILE A 155 7.63 15.92 -22.37
CA ILE A 155 6.88 16.98 -21.69
C ILE A 155 7.41 18.29 -22.27
N PRO A 156 6.57 19.15 -22.86
CA PRO A 156 7.04 20.42 -23.41
C PRO A 156 7.72 21.22 -22.29
N THR A 157 9.01 21.48 -22.43
CA THR A 157 9.80 22.31 -21.49
C THR A 157 9.34 23.76 -21.43
N ASN A 158 8.46 24.15 -22.36
CA ASN A 158 7.78 25.45 -22.42
C ASN A 158 6.25 25.32 -22.31
N GLY A 159 5.77 24.19 -21.78
CA GLY A 159 4.35 23.86 -21.64
C GLY A 159 3.67 24.57 -20.47
N ASN A 160 2.34 24.63 -20.52
CA ASN A 160 1.50 25.12 -19.44
C ASN A 160 1.81 24.34 -18.14
N LYS A 161 1.84 25.06 -17.00
CA LYS A 161 1.99 24.44 -15.69
C LYS A 161 0.81 23.51 -15.42
N LEU A 162 1.06 22.35 -14.84
CA LEU A 162 -0.01 21.47 -14.38
C LEU A 162 -0.78 22.12 -13.23
N ARG A 163 -2.10 22.06 -13.34
CA ARG A 163 -3.06 22.61 -12.37
C ARG A 163 -3.40 21.53 -11.36
N ILE A 164 -2.74 21.56 -10.20
CA ILE A 164 -2.93 20.56 -9.16
C ILE A 164 -3.99 21.05 -8.18
N GLY A 165 -5.14 20.38 -8.17
CA GLY A 165 -6.19 20.62 -7.19
C GLY A 165 -5.76 20.17 -5.80
N VAL A 166 -5.96 21.01 -4.80
CA VAL A 166 -5.67 20.70 -3.38
C VAL A 166 -6.89 21.02 -2.51
N PRO A 167 -7.27 20.13 -1.59
CA PRO A 167 -8.42 20.34 -0.72
C PRO A 167 -8.17 21.48 0.27
N VAL A 168 -9.23 22.18 0.64
CA VAL A 168 -9.20 23.22 1.69
C VAL A 168 -10.06 22.76 2.85
N LYS A 169 -9.47 22.75 4.05
CA LYS A 169 -10.13 22.37 5.29
C LYS A 169 -9.59 23.20 6.46
N ASP A 170 -10.43 23.40 7.47
CA ASP A 170 -10.11 24.21 8.64
C ASP A 170 -9.32 23.40 9.71
N GLY A 171 -9.52 22.08 9.78
CA GLY A 171 -8.81 21.19 10.72
C GLY A 171 -7.81 20.24 10.05
N PHE A 172 -7.00 19.56 10.87
CA PHE A 172 -6.00 18.57 10.42
C PHE A 172 -4.97 19.15 9.43
N SER A 173 -4.50 20.37 9.74
CA SER A 173 -3.58 21.16 8.91
C SER A 173 -2.19 20.54 8.75
N GLU A 174 -1.89 19.51 9.54
CA GLU A 174 -0.69 18.68 9.45
C GLU A 174 -0.64 17.90 8.14
N PHE A 175 -1.80 17.52 7.58
CA PHE A 175 -1.88 16.77 6.32
C PHE A 175 -1.87 17.68 5.10
N VAL A 176 -2.72 18.70 5.10
CA VAL A 176 -2.82 19.74 4.06
C VAL A 176 -3.27 21.04 4.71
N LYS A 177 -2.52 22.11 4.48
CA LYS A 177 -2.80 23.47 4.93
C LYS A 177 -2.65 24.43 3.77
N VAL A 178 -3.71 25.17 3.50
CA VAL A 178 -3.71 26.25 2.53
C VAL A 178 -3.74 27.58 3.27
N THR A 179 -2.72 28.40 3.06
CA THR A 179 -2.64 29.76 3.58
C THR A 179 -2.59 30.75 2.42
N ARG A 180 -3.43 31.77 2.46
CA ARG A 180 -3.45 32.83 1.44
C ARG A 180 -2.87 34.10 2.04
N ASP A 181 -1.77 34.57 1.48
CA ASP A 181 -1.20 35.85 1.90
C ASP A 181 -2.04 36.99 1.34
N ALA A 182 -2.64 37.78 2.23
CA ALA A 182 -3.53 38.88 1.85
C ALA A 182 -2.83 40.02 1.11
N SER A 183 -1.52 40.16 1.25
CA SER A 183 -0.70 41.22 0.64
C SER A 183 -0.25 40.90 -0.77
N THR A 184 0.12 39.65 -1.06
CA THR A 184 0.64 39.19 -2.36
C THR A 184 -0.37 38.39 -3.16
N ASN A 185 -1.51 38.04 -2.56
CA ASN A 185 -2.52 37.14 -3.10
C ASN A 185 -1.97 35.75 -3.49
N THR A 186 -0.79 35.38 -2.97
CA THR A 186 -0.14 34.10 -3.22
C THR A 186 -0.69 33.04 -2.27
N THR A 187 -1.05 31.89 -2.82
CA THR A 187 -1.50 30.72 -2.07
C THR A 187 -0.31 29.83 -1.76
N THR A 188 0.02 29.71 -0.48
CA THR A 188 1.05 28.78 0.00
C THR A 188 0.37 27.52 0.51
N VAL A 189 0.78 26.37 -0.01
CA VAL A 189 0.22 25.06 0.34
C VAL A 189 1.32 24.25 1.03
N LYS A 190 1.03 23.69 2.19
CA LYS A 190 1.97 22.89 3.00
C LYS A 190 1.27 21.70 3.63
N GLY A 191 2.03 20.76 4.17
CA GLY A 191 1.51 19.62 4.93
C GLY A 191 2.10 18.30 4.42
N TYR A 192 1.91 17.24 5.20
CA TYR A 192 2.49 15.93 4.94
C TYR A 192 2.22 15.42 3.51
N CYS A 193 0.97 15.53 3.02
CA CYS A 193 0.63 15.02 1.69
C CYS A 193 1.30 15.83 0.56
N ILE A 194 1.52 17.12 0.79
CA ILE A 194 2.18 18.04 -0.14
C ILE A 194 3.68 17.75 -0.17
N ASP A 195 4.29 17.57 1.01
CA ASP A 195 5.72 17.24 1.12
C ASP A 195 6.04 15.90 0.44
N VAL A 196 5.15 14.90 0.58
CA VAL A 196 5.27 13.61 -0.12
C VAL A 196 5.20 13.82 -1.64
N PHE A 197 4.23 14.59 -2.14
CA PHE A 197 4.10 14.85 -3.57
C PHE A 197 5.32 15.60 -4.13
N ASP A 198 5.77 16.67 -3.47
CA ASP A 198 6.95 17.44 -3.85
C ASP A 198 8.20 16.56 -3.87
N ALA A 199 8.35 15.64 -2.92
CA ALA A 199 9.45 14.68 -2.87
C ALA A 199 9.40 13.69 -4.05
N VAL A 200 8.21 13.19 -4.40
CA VAL A 200 8.01 12.34 -5.58
C VAL A 200 8.39 13.09 -6.85
N VAL A 201 7.91 14.32 -7.02
CA VAL A 201 8.22 15.12 -8.21
C VAL A 201 9.72 15.42 -8.33
N LYS A 202 10.41 15.70 -7.21
CA LYS A 202 11.87 15.90 -7.18
C LYS A 202 12.65 14.63 -7.57
N ALA A 203 12.08 13.46 -7.34
CA ALA A 203 12.70 12.17 -7.68
C ALA A 203 12.45 11.74 -9.14
N LEU A 204 11.55 12.42 -9.86
CA LEU A 204 11.29 12.11 -11.26
C LEU A 204 12.52 12.42 -12.13
N PRO A 205 12.80 11.62 -13.17
CA PRO A 205 13.95 11.83 -14.05
C PRO A 205 13.79 13.02 -15.02
N TYR A 206 12.70 13.79 -14.87
CA TYR A 206 12.34 14.93 -15.71
C TYR A 206 11.80 16.08 -14.87
N ALA A 207 11.93 17.31 -15.39
CA ALA A 207 11.40 18.50 -14.74
C ALA A 207 9.89 18.60 -14.99
N LEU A 208 9.10 18.66 -13.92
CA LEU A 208 7.66 18.87 -13.96
C LEU A 208 7.35 20.28 -13.43
N THR A 209 6.72 21.11 -14.23
CA THR A 209 6.21 22.43 -13.81
C THR A 209 4.75 22.32 -13.42
N TYR A 210 4.43 22.75 -12.20
CA TYR A 210 3.07 22.68 -11.67
C TYR A 210 2.76 23.86 -10.76
N GLU A 211 1.49 24.09 -10.51
CA GLU A 211 0.99 25.04 -9.52
C GLU A 211 -0.17 24.42 -8.74
N TYR A 212 -0.27 24.79 -7.47
CA TYR A 212 -1.36 24.34 -6.61
C TYR A 212 -2.54 25.30 -6.71
N ILE A 213 -3.72 24.74 -6.95
CA ILE A 213 -4.98 25.45 -7.01
C ILE A 213 -5.89 24.96 -5.87
N PRO A 214 -6.11 25.79 -4.84
CA PRO A 214 -7.03 25.46 -3.75
C PRO A 214 -8.46 25.24 -4.26
N PHE A 215 -9.06 24.12 -3.85
CA PHE A 215 -10.47 23.85 -4.08
C PHE A 215 -11.33 24.65 -3.09
N ALA A 216 -11.41 25.96 -3.32
CA ALA A 216 -12.07 26.92 -2.45
C ALA A 216 -13.05 27.82 -3.20
N LYS A 217 -14.06 28.31 -2.48
CA LYS A 217 -14.95 29.39 -2.90
C LYS A 217 -14.21 30.74 -2.85
N PRO A 218 -14.76 31.81 -3.45
CA PRO A 218 -14.15 33.14 -3.41
C PRO A 218 -13.89 33.70 -2.01
N ASP A 219 -14.63 33.21 -1.01
CA ASP A 219 -14.50 33.55 0.41
C ASP A 219 -13.37 32.81 1.14
N GLY A 220 -12.70 31.86 0.46
CA GLY A 220 -11.61 31.06 1.01
C GLY A 220 -12.04 29.77 1.72
N ARG A 221 -13.35 29.49 1.83
CA ARG A 221 -13.86 28.23 2.40
C ARG A 221 -13.80 27.11 1.36
N SER A 222 -13.90 25.86 1.81
CA SER A 222 -13.97 24.70 0.90
C SER A 222 -15.06 24.86 -0.17
N ALA A 223 -14.72 24.54 -1.42
CA ALA A 223 -15.65 24.54 -2.54
C ALA A 223 -16.65 23.38 -2.51
N GLY A 224 -16.37 22.32 -1.76
CA GLY A 224 -17.24 21.15 -1.66
C GLY A 224 -16.58 19.99 -0.90
N THR A 225 -17.06 18.78 -1.17
CA THR A 225 -16.50 17.55 -0.63
C THR A 225 -15.34 17.04 -1.49
N TYR A 226 -14.62 16.03 -0.99
CA TYR A 226 -13.61 15.31 -1.78
C TYR A 226 -14.21 14.61 -3.02
N ASP A 227 -15.47 14.16 -2.94
CA ASP A 227 -16.15 13.56 -4.08
C ASP A 227 -16.38 14.60 -5.19
N ASP A 228 -16.76 15.83 -4.80
CA ASP A 228 -16.91 16.96 -5.74
C ASP A 228 -15.56 17.34 -6.35
N MET A 229 -14.49 17.37 -5.54
CA MET A 229 -13.14 17.68 -6.03
C MET A 229 -12.64 16.66 -7.06
N VAL A 230 -12.86 15.36 -6.82
CA VAL A 230 -12.52 14.31 -7.79
C VAL A 230 -13.44 14.36 -9.02
N TYR A 231 -14.69 14.77 -8.86
CA TYR A 231 -15.56 15.02 -10.02
C TYR A 231 -15.06 16.19 -10.87
N HIS A 232 -14.55 17.26 -10.26
CA HIS A 232 -13.90 18.37 -10.98
C HIS A 232 -12.62 17.97 -11.71
N LEU A 233 -11.89 16.96 -11.22
CA LEU A 233 -10.79 16.33 -11.94
C LEU A 233 -11.27 15.64 -13.23
N TYR A 234 -12.40 14.92 -13.16
CA TYR A 234 -13.01 14.31 -14.34
C TYR A 234 -13.53 15.33 -15.36
N LEU A 235 -13.95 16.51 -14.89
CA LEU A 235 -14.34 17.64 -15.75
C LEU A 235 -13.14 18.41 -16.35
N GLU A 236 -11.90 17.95 -16.13
CA GLU A 236 -10.66 18.58 -16.63
C GLU A 236 -10.41 20.01 -16.10
N ASN A 237 -11.00 20.36 -14.95
CA ASN A 237 -10.70 21.63 -14.26
C ASN A 237 -9.32 21.59 -13.58
N PHE A 238 -8.89 20.40 -13.18
CA PHE A 238 -7.56 20.11 -12.63
C PHE A 238 -6.91 19.03 -13.48
N ASP A 239 -5.58 19.02 -13.49
CA ASP A 239 -4.80 17.99 -14.20
C ASP A 239 -4.40 16.85 -13.24
N ALA A 240 -4.40 17.10 -11.94
CA ALA A 240 -4.23 16.12 -10.87
C ALA A 240 -4.86 16.64 -9.57
N VAL A 241 -5.16 15.75 -8.63
CA VAL A 241 -5.57 16.11 -7.27
C VAL A 241 -4.57 15.52 -6.28
N VAL A 242 -4.05 16.39 -5.42
CA VAL A 242 -3.05 16.06 -4.42
C VAL A 242 -3.57 16.47 -3.05
N GLY A 243 -3.41 15.58 -2.08
CA GLY A 243 -3.85 15.79 -0.71
C GLY A 243 -4.21 14.49 -0.04
N ASP A 244 -4.83 14.60 1.11
CA ASP A 244 -5.43 13.56 1.94
C ASP A 244 -6.71 12.96 1.32
N THR A 245 -6.66 12.64 0.02
CA THR A 245 -7.79 12.05 -0.70
C THR A 245 -7.76 10.53 -0.56
N THR A 246 -8.74 9.98 0.14
CA THR A 246 -8.94 8.52 0.26
C THR A 246 -9.37 7.89 -1.05
N ILE A 247 -8.78 6.72 -1.36
CA ILE A 247 -9.19 5.91 -2.50
C ILE A 247 -10.43 5.11 -2.12
N ILE A 248 -11.56 5.41 -2.76
CA ILE A 248 -12.84 4.70 -2.59
C ILE A 248 -13.44 4.32 -3.94
N ALA A 249 -14.25 3.26 -3.95
CA ALA A 249 -14.84 2.73 -5.18
C ALA A 249 -15.64 3.76 -5.99
N ASN A 250 -16.38 4.65 -5.32
CA ASN A 250 -17.15 5.71 -5.98
C ASN A 250 -16.25 6.68 -6.77
N ARG A 251 -15.11 7.08 -6.18
CA ARG A 251 -14.14 7.99 -6.81
C ARG A 251 -13.38 7.34 -7.95
N SER A 252 -13.09 6.04 -7.85
CA SER A 252 -12.43 5.26 -8.91
C SER A 252 -13.27 5.13 -10.19
N LEU A 253 -14.54 5.51 -10.17
CA LEU A 253 -15.34 5.63 -11.39
C LEU A 253 -14.91 6.83 -12.24
N TYR A 254 -14.45 7.91 -11.61
CA TYR A 254 -14.16 9.20 -12.25
C TYR A 254 -12.67 9.48 -12.44
N ALA A 255 -11.81 8.91 -11.60
CA ALA A 255 -10.36 9.13 -11.62
C ALA A 255 -9.58 7.84 -11.41
N ASP A 256 -8.33 7.81 -11.88
CA ASP A 256 -7.35 6.79 -11.52
C ASP A 256 -6.51 7.29 -10.34
N PHE A 257 -6.06 6.37 -9.48
CA PHE A 257 -5.31 6.71 -8.27
C PHE A 257 -3.95 6.02 -8.26
N THR A 258 -2.98 6.67 -7.61
CA THR A 258 -1.72 6.01 -7.26
C THR A 258 -1.95 4.89 -6.24
N LEU A 259 -0.91 4.08 -6.02
CA LEU A 259 -0.89 3.24 -4.82
C LEU A 259 -1.01 4.12 -3.57
N PRO A 260 -1.73 3.65 -2.54
CA PRO A 260 -1.90 4.41 -1.32
C PRO A 260 -0.56 4.57 -0.61
N TYR A 261 -0.26 5.78 -0.15
CA TYR A 261 0.98 6.10 0.58
C TYR A 261 0.76 6.24 2.09
N THR A 262 -0.47 6.07 2.57
CA THR A 262 -0.80 6.00 4.00
C THR A 262 -1.53 4.71 4.37
N GLU A 263 -1.66 4.49 5.68
CA GLU A 263 -2.43 3.37 6.20
C GLU A 263 -3.89 3.44 5.77
N SER A 264 -4.45 2.26 5.56
CA SER A 264 -5.73 2.01 4.94
C SER A 264 -6.77 1.67 6.01
N GLY A 265 -7.96 2.27 5.94
CA GLY A 265 -9.10 1.91 6.76
C GLY A 265 -9.72 3.05 7.57
N VAL A 266 -10.95 2.80 8.02
CA VAL A 266 -11.69 3.62 8.99
C VAL A 266 -11.69 2.89 10.33
N SER A 267 -11.37 3.62 11.39
CA SER A 267 -11.27 3.10 12.75
C SER A 267 -12.17 3.87 13.70
N MET A 268 -12.52 3.22 14.80
CA MET A 268 -13.34 3.76 15.87
C MET A 268 -12.44 4.16 17.03
N ILE A 269 -12.60 5.38 17.52
CA ILE A 269 -11.93 5.88 18.72
C ILE A 269 -12.93 6.06 19.85
N VAL A 270 -12.54 5.63 21.05
CA VAL A 270 -13.39 5.64 22.24
C VAL A 270 -12.59 6.10 23.47
N PRO A 271 -13.25 6.73 24.46
CA PRO A 271 -12.61 7.07 25.72
C PRO A 271 -12.20 5.79 26.45
N ILE A 272 -11.02 5.84 27.07
CA ILE A 272 -10.54 4.78 27.96
C ILE A 272 -11.40 4.82 29.21
N LYS A 273 -11.84 3.64 29.67
CA LYS A 273 -12.55 3.53 30.93
C LYS A 273 -11.57 3.84 32.07
N ASP A 274 -11.68 5.05 32.61
CA ASP A 274 -10.78 5.47 33.67
C ASP A 274 -11.10 4.67 34.95
N ASN A 275 -10.22 3.72 35.29
CA ASN A 275 -10.29 2.96 36.54
C ASN A 275 -9.48 3.65 37.65
N ASN A 276 -9.27 4.97 37.53
CA ASN A 276 -8.56 5.82 38.50
C ASN A 276 -9.23 5.93 39.88
N SER A 277 -10.25 5.12 40.20
CA SER A 277 -10.51 4.87 41.62
C SER A 277 -9.26 4.19 42.17
N LYS A 278 -8.48 4.95 42.95
CA LYS A 278 -7.36 4.48 43.77
C LYS A 278 -7.87 3.45 44.77
N ASN A 279 -8.22 2.27 44.27
CA ASN A 279 -8.71 1.19 45.10
C ASN A 279 -7.50 0.69 45.86
N ALA A 280 -7.39 1.07 47.13
CA ALA A 280 -6.38 0.53 48.03
C ALA A 280 -6.38 -1.01 48.03
N TRP A 281 -7.50 -1.63 47.65
CA TRP A 281 -7.73 -3.07 47.51
C TRP A 281 -7.23 -3.71 46.20
N VAL A 282 -6.48 -2.99 45.36
CA VAL A 282 -5.87 -3.57 44.14
C VAL A 282 -5.01 -4.80 44.45
N PHE A 283 -4.40 -4.87 45.64
CA PHE A 283 -3.61 -6.04 46.06
C PHE A 283 -4.41 -7.35 46.24
N LEU A 284 -5.75 -7.31 46.37
CA LEU A 284 -6.57 -8.53 46.44
C LEU A 284 -6.96 -9.09 45.06
N LYS A 285 -6.85 -8.30 43.99
CA LYS A 285 -7.22 -8.70 42.63
C LYS A 285 -6.38 -9.83 41.99
N PRO A 286 -5.09 -10.04 42.31
CA PRO A 286 -4.27 -11.05 41.63
C PRO A 286 -4.76 -12.49 41.84
N LEU A 287 -5.50 -12.76 42.92
CA LEU A 287 -5.98 -14.08 43.28
C LEU A 287 -7.51 -14.06 43.36
N THR A 288 -8.18 -15.06 42.80
CA THR A 288 -9.64 -15.15 42.85
C THR A 288 -10.12 -15.38 44.28
N TRP A 289 -11.36 -14.97 44.57
CA TRP A 289 -11.96 -15.18 45.89
C TRP A 289 -11.98 -16.67 46.30
N ASP A 290 -12.27 -17.55 45.34
CA ASP A 290 -12.26 -19.00 45.55
C ASP A 290 -10.87 -19.50 45.99
N LEU A 291 -9.80 -18.99 45.39
CA LEU A 291 -8.42 -19.34 45.76
C LEU A 291 -8.03 -18.76 47.12
N TRP A 292 -8.51 -17.56 47.48
CA TRP A 292 -8.27 -16.95 48.79
C TRP A 292 -8.87 -17.82 49.90
N VAL A 293 -10.14 -18.18 49.75
CA VAL A 293 -10.86 -19.02 50.72
C VAL A 293 -10.23 -20.41 50.78
N THR A 294 -9.94 -21.02 49.63
CA THR A 294 -9.29 -22.34 49.57
C THR A 294 -7.94 -22.33 50.29
N SER A 295 -7.10 -21.32 50.02
CA SER A 295 -5.81 -21.17 50.70
C SER A 295 -5.99 -21.08 52.21
N PHE A 296 -6.90 -20.22 52.69
CA PHE A 296 -7.21 -20.07 54.11
C PHE A 296 -7.67 -21.40 54.75
N CYS A 297 -8.54 -22.16 54.09
CA CYS A 297 -8.97 -23.48 54.56
C CYS A 297 -7.79 -24.47 54.67
N PHE A 298 -6.90 -24.51 53.67
CA PHE A 298 -5.71 -25.36 53.71
C PHE A 298 -4.71 -24.93 54.81
N PHE A 299 -4.57 -23.62 55.07
CA PHE A 299 -3.76 -23.13 56.19
C PHE A 299 -4.25 -23.70 57.53
N VAL A 300 -5.56 -23.61 57.79
CA VAL A 300 -6.16 -24.14 59.03
C VAL A 300 -6.01 -25.67 59.09
N PHE A 301 -6.21 -26.36 57.97
CA PHE A 301 -6.06 -27.82 57.89
C PHE A 301 -4.64 -28.30 58.20
N ILE A 302 -3.62 -27.67 57.61
CA ILE A 302 -2.22 -28.04 57.88
C ILE A 302 -1.82 -27.73 59.32
N GLY A 303 -2.29 -26.62 59.88
CA GLY A 303 -2.08 -26.31 61.29
C GLY A 303 -2.67 -27.37 62.22
N PHE A 304 -3.86 -27.86 61.90
CA PHE A 304 -4.47 -28.97 62.62
C PHE A 304 -3.67 -30.27 62.46
N VAL A 305 -3.19 -30.61 61.25
CA VAL A 305 -2.38 -31.81 61.01
C VAL A 305 -1.06 -31.76 61.80
N VAL A 306 -0.36 -30.63 61.78
CA VAL A 306 0.89 -30.44 62.54
C VAL A 306 0.61 -30.55 64.04
N TRP A 307 -0.47 -29.93 64.52
CA TRP A 307 -0.90 -30.08 65.92
C TRP A 307 -1.12 -31.55 66.31
N VAL A 308 -1.86 -32.33 65.51
CA VAL A 308 -2.11 -33.76 65.78
C VAL A 308 -0.79 -34.53 65.93
N LEU A 309 0.21 -34.21 65.10
CA LEU A 309 1.49 -34.91 65.07
C LEU A 309 2.46 -34.46 66.17
N GLU A 310 2.42 -33.19 66.57
CA GLU A 310 3.38 -32.62 67.54
C GLU A 310 2.83 -32.59 68.98
N HIS A 311 1.51 -32.48 69.21
CA HIS A 311 0.96 -32.27 70.57
C HIS A 311 1.30 -33.40 71.57
N ARG A 312 1.55 -34.61 71.05
CA ARG A 312 1.90 -35.78 71.88
C ARG A 312 3.38 -35.81 72.26
N VAL A 313 4.24 -35.30 71.39
CA VAL A 313 5.70 -35.51 71.43
C VAL A 313 6.45 -34.25 71.85
N ASN A 314 5.92 -33.07 71.54
CA ASN A 314 6.59 -31.79 71.73
C ASN A 314 5.93 -30.98 72.86
N GLU A 315 6.74 -30.52 73.81
CA GLU A 315 6.29 -29.74 74.97
C GLU A 315 5.85 -28.33 74.56
N ASP A 316 6.42 -27.78 73.47
CA ASP A 316 6.11 -26.43 72.96
C ASP A 316 4.67 -26.31 72.43
N PHE A 317 4.05 -27.44 72.05
CA PHE A 317 2.67 -27.51 71.58
C PHE A 317 1.68 -27.95 72.69
N ARG A 318 2.12 -28.00 73.95
CA ARG A 318 1.30 -28.37 75.13
C ARG A 318 0.84 -27.14 75.92
N GLY A 319 -0.31 -27.27 76.59
CA GLY A 319 -0.90 -26.18 77.40
C GLY A 319 -2.42 -26.32 77.54
N PRO A 320 -3.12 -25.32 78.14
CA PRO A 320 -4.58 -25.28 78.13
C PRO A 320 -5.13 -25.23 76.69
N PRO A 321 -6.36 -25.72 76.42
CA PRO A 321 -6.87 -25.89 75.05
C PRO A 321 -6.81 -24.64 74.17
N SER A 322 -7.01 -23.45 74.75
CA SER A 322 -6.91 -22.17 74.04
C SER A 322 -5.47 -21.82 73.61
N HIS A 323 -4.47 -22.23 74.38
CA HIS A 323 -3.06 -22.00 74.06
C HIS A 323 -2.61 -22.91 72.90
N GLN A 324 -3.02 -24.18 72.90
CA GLN A 324 -2.67 -25.15 71.85
C GLN A 324 -3.22 -24.76 70.47
N VAL A 325 -4.47 -24.27 70.44
CA VAL A 325 -5.07 -23.79 69.19
C VAL A 325 -4.36 -22.51 68.70
N GLY A 326 -3.98 -21.62 69.64
CA GLY A 326 -3.24 -20.41 69.34
C GLY A 326 -1.84 -20.67 68.76
N THR A 327 -1.07 -21.57 69.36
CA THR A 327 0.28 -21.94 68.87
C THR A 327 0.21 -22.62 67.51
N SER A 328 -0.74 -23.52 67.29
CA SER A 328 -0.92 -24.22 66.01
C SER A 328 -1.32 -23.29 64.86
N PHE A 329 -2.21 -22.33 65.13
CA PHE A 329 -2.59 -21.31 64.17
C PHE A 329 -1.42 -20.34 63.89
N TRP A 330 -0.70 -19.92 64.94
CA TRP A 330 0.47 -19.06 64.82
C TRP A 330 1.61 -19.71 64.03
N PHE A 331 1.91 -20.99 64.28
CA PHE A 331 2.90 -21.79 63.55
C PHE A 331 2.58 -21.88 62.04
N SER A 332 1.30 -22.10 61.72
CA SER A 332 0.84 -22.17 60.34
C SER A 332 0.98 -20.84 59.60
N PHE A 333 0.67 -19.75 60.29
CA PHE A 333 0.86 -18.39 59.77
C PHE A 333 2.34 -18.03 59.64
N SER A 334 3.18 -18.41 60.60
CA SER A 334 4.61 -18.10 60.60
C SER A 334 5.38 -18.84 59.49
N THR A 335 4.89 -20.01 59.09
CA THR A 335 5.40 -20.76 57.92
C THR A 335 5.18 -20.00 56.60
N MET A 336 4.12 -19.16 56.51
CA MET A 336 3.84 -18.35 55.31
C MET A 336 4.89 -17.26 55.07
N VAL A 337 5.45 -16.70 56.15
CA VAL A 337 6.40 -15.58 56.12
C VAL A 337 7.84 -16.06 56.35
N PHE A 338 8.09 -17.37 56.31
CA PHE A 338 9.39 -17.99 56.63
C PHE A 338 9.94 -17.60 58.02
N ALA A 339 9.07 -17.29 58.97
CA ALA A 339 9.41 -16.92 60.33
C ALA A 339 9.24 -18.13 61.27
N HIS A 340 10.09 -19.14 61.14
CA HIS A 340 10.02 -20.34 61.99
C HIS A 340 10.49 -20.03 63.41
N ARG A 341 9.56 -20.06 64.38
CA ARG A 341 9.87 -19.84 65.80
C ARG A 341 9.88 -21.12 66.63
N GLU A 342 9.12 -22.13 66.23
CA GLU A 342 8.98 -23.42 66.94
C GLU A 342 9.67 -24.53 66.13
N THR A 343 10.37 -25.43 66.82
CA THR A 343 11.09 -26.53 66.19
C THR A 343 10.19 -27.77 66.12
N VAL A 344 10.10 -28.35 64.92
CA VAL A 344 9.29 -29.56 64.68
C VAL A 344 10.13 -30.79 64.98
N VAL A 345 9.68 -31.60 65.94
CA VAL A 345 10.45 -32.76 66.46
C VAL A 345 10.12 -34.04 65.68
N SER A 346 8.87 -34.24 65.27
CA SER A 346 8.42 -35.44 64.56
C SER A 346 8.92 -35.48 63.11
N ASN A 347 9.51 -36.61 62.71
CA ASN A 347 9.96 -36.83 61.33
C ASN A 347 8.78 -36.73 60.34
N LEU A 348 7.58 -37.18 60.72
CA LEU A 348 6.40 -37.14 59.86
C LEU A 348 5.84 -35.72 59.72
N ALA A 349 5.83 -34.94 60.82
CA ALA A 349 5.47 -33.52 60.76
C ALA A 349 6.47 -32.71 59.94
N ARG A 350 7.77 -33.05 60.00
CA ARG A 350 8.81 -32.42 59.17
C ARG A 350 8.55 -32.63 57.67
N THR A 351 8.18 -33.84 57.25
CA THR A 351 7.80 -34.10 55.84
C THR A 351 6.58 -33.28 55.42
N VAL A 352 5.54 -33.21 56.26
CA VAL A 352 4.34 -32.41 55.99
C VAL A 352 4.67 -30.93 55.86
N VAL A 353 5.49 -30.38 56.76
CA VAL A 353 5.94 -28.99 56.72
C VAL A 353 6.80 -28.69 55.49
N ILE A 354 7.69 -29.61 55.08
CA ILE A 354 8.49 -29.43 53.85
C ILE A 354 7.57 -29.34 52.61
N ILE A 355 6.60 -30.25 52.48
CA ILE A 355 5.64 -30.23 51.37
C ILE A 355 4.82 -28.93 51.41
N TRP A 356 4.38 -28.51 52.59
CA TRP A 356 3.64 -27.27 52.77
C TRP A 356 4.46 -26.02 52.39
N CYS A 357 5.73 -25.97 52.76
CA CYS A 357 6.65 -24.90 52.35
C CYS A 357 6.75 -24.80 50.82
N PHE A 358 6.79 -25.93 50.09
CA PHE A 358 6.76 -25.90 48.62
C PHE A 358 5.45 -25.31 48.08
N VAL A 359 4.30 -25.65 48.66
CA VAL A 359 3.00 -25.10 48.26
C VAL A 359 2.94 -23.59 48.49
N VAL A 360 3.36 -23.13 49.68
CA VAL A 360 3.41 -21.70 50.03
C VAL A 360 4.37 -20.93 49.11
N LEU A 361 5.54 -21.52 48.78
CA LEU A 361 6.48 -20.93 47.82
C LEU A 361 5.84 -20.73 46.44
N ILE A 362 5.14 -21.73 45.93
CA ILE A 362 4.46 -21.63 44.62
C ILE A 362 3.36 -20.55 44.67
N LEU A 363 2.57 -20.50 45.74
CA LEU A 363 1.51 -19.49 45.92
C LEU A 363 2.08 -18.06 45.99
N THR A 364 3.14 -17.84 46.77
CA THR A 364 3.78 -16.52 46.90
C THR A 364 4.43 -16.05 45.60
N GLN A 365 5.09 -16.95 44.86
CA GLN A 365 5.67 -16.65 43.55
C GLN A 365 4.58 -16.34 42.52
N SER A 366 3.51 -17.15 42.48
CA SER A 366 2.39 -16.94 41.54
C SER A 366 1.66 -15.63 41.83
N TYR A 367 1.40 -15.33 43.10
CA TYR A 367 0.82 -14.04 43.52
C TYR A 367 1.69 -12.86 43.07
N THR A 368 3.00 -12.95 43.30
CA THR A 368 3.93 -11.87 42.93
C THR A 368 3.95 -11.68 41.42
N ALA A 369 4.02 -12.77 40.63
CA ALA A 369 4.00 -12.71 39.17
C ALA A 369 2.69 -12.08 38.63
N SER A 370 1.53 -12.50 39.16
CA SER A 370 0.23 -11.96 38.77
C SER A 370 0.05 -10.49 39.18
N LEU A 371 0.52 -10.10 40.37
CA LEU A 371 0.49 -8.72 40.82
C LEU A 371 1.40 -7.85 39.95
N THR A 372 2.62 -8.30 39.66
CA THR A 372 3.54 -7.60 38.75
C THR A 372 2.92 -7.44 37.37
N SER A 373 2.32 -8.50 36.80
CA SER A 373 1.62 -8.41 35.51
C SER A 373 0.46 -7.41 35.54
N LEU A 374 -0.29 -7.35 36.64
CA LEU A 374 -1.39 -6.40 36.79
C LEU A 374 -0.89 -4.95 36.88
N LEU A 375 0.28 -4.73 37.49
CA LEU A 375 0.88 -3.41 37.64
C LEU A 375 1.63 -2.94 36.39
N THR A 376 2.13 -3.87 35.56
CA THR A 376 2.82 -3.52 34.31
C THR A 376 1.87 -3.32 33.13
N VAL A 377 0.72 -4.00 33.11
CA VAL A 377 -0.27 -3.83 32.05
C VAL A 377 -1.12 -2.58 32.34
N GLN A 378 -0.88 -1.50 31.59
CA GLN A 378 -1.84 -0.43 31.47
C GLN A 378 -3.12 -0.98 30.82
N GLN A 379 -4.16 -1.21 31.62
CA GLN A 379 -5.47 -1.60 31.10
C GLN A 379 -6.12 -0.40 30.40
N LEU A 380 -5.80 -0.21 29.12
CA LEU A 380 -6.54 0.69 28.24
C LEU A 380 -7.86 0.01 27.82
N LEU A 381 -8.71 -0.29 28.80
CA LEU A 381 -10.00 -0.92 28.50
C LEU A 381 -10.89 0.11 27.81
N PRO A 382 -11.30 -0.12 26.54
CA PRO A 382 -12.20 0.79 25.84
C PRO A 382 -13.57 0.82 26.52
N THR A 383 -14.24 1.97 26.51
CA THR A 383 -15.61 2.10 27.05
C THR A 383 -16.62 1.30 26.24
N VAL A 384 -16.43 1.21 24.91
CA VAL A 384 -17.26 0.43 23.99
C VAL A 384 -16.34 -0.34 23.05
N THR A 385 -16.54 -1.65 22.92
CA THR A 385 -15.70 -2.52 22.09
C THR A 385 -16.28 -2.81 20.71
N ASP A 386 -17.61 -2.75 20.56
CA ASP A 386 -18.31 -3.17 19.34
C ASP A 386 -19.27 -2.08 18.84
N VAL A 387 -19.24 -1.85 17.53
CA VAL A 387 -20.12 -0.89 16.83
C VAL A 387 -21.59 -1.27 17.02
N ASN A 388 -21.93 -2.56 17.06
CA ASN A 388 -23.31 -2.99 17.27
C ASN A 388 -23.88 -2.53 18.62
N GLN A 389 -23.04 -2.38 19.63
CA GLN A 389 -23.47 -1.86 20.93
C GLN A 389 -23.84 -0.38 20.84
N LEU A 390 -23.13 0.41 20.03
CA LEU A 390 -23.45 1.82 19.80
C LEU A 390 -24.83 1.97 19.14
N ILE A 391 -25.10 1.15 18.13
CA ILE A 391 -26.37 1.15 17.39
C ILE A 391 -27.52 0.72 18.31
N LYS A 392 -27.36 -0.40 19.02
CA LYS A 392 -28.39 -0.95 19.91
C LYS A 392 -28.74 -0.02 21.06
N ASN A 393 -27.73 0.69 21.60
CA ASN A 393 -27.92 1.62 22.71
C ASN A 393 -28.33 3.03 22.24
N GLY A 394 -28.36 3.31 20.93
CA GLY A 394 -28.74 4.61 20.37
C GLY A 394 -27.82 5.75 20.79
N LEU A 395 -26.52 5.47 20.93
CA LEU A 395 -25.51 6.43 21.37
C LEU A 395 -25.13 7.38 20.24
N TYR A 396 -24.77 8.62 20.60
CA TYR A 396 -24.29 9.61 19.62
C TYR A 396 -22.86 9.29 19.19
N VAL A 397 -22.59 9.43 17.90
CA VAL A 397 -21.26 9.16 17.31
C VAL A 397 -20.76 10.33 16.47
N GLY A 398 -19.46 10.58 16.53
CA GLY A 398 -18.78 11.64 15.81
C GLY A 398 -18.23 11.20 14.46
N TYR A 399 -18.20 12.10 13.47
CA TYR A 399 -17.47 11.94 12.21
C TYR A 399 -16.95 13.29 11.70
N LEU A 400 -15.90 13.25 10.87
CA LEU A 400 -15.27 14.44 10.31
C LEU A 400 -16.14 15.11 9.22
N GLU A 401 -16.18 16.45 9.23
CA GLU A 401 -16.87 17.24 8.21
C GLU A 401 -16.34 16.96 6.79
N GLY A 402 -17.26 16.79 5.83
CA GLY A 402 -16.90 16.52 4.44
C GLY A 402 -16.33 15.12 4.18
N SER A 403 -16.29 14.24 5.19
CA SER A 403 -15.79 12.87 5.06
C SER A 403 -16.84 11.92 4.47
N PHE A 404 -16.36 10.95 3.70
CA PHE A 404 -17.19 9.84 3.18
C PHE A 404 -17.70 8.92 4.32
N VAL A 405 -17.11 9.02 5.52
CA VAL A 405 -17.51 8.25 6.71
C VAL A 405 -18.98 8.47 7.05
N LEU A 406 -19.57 9.62 6.74
CA LEU A 406 -21.01 9.83 6.90
C LEU A 406 -21.84 8.79 6.13
N GLY A 407 -21.52 8.57 4.86
CA GLY A 407 -22.20 7.58 4.02
C GLY A 407 -22.00 6.16 4.55
N LEU A 408 -20.79 5.88 5.06
CA LEU A 408 -20.47 4.60 5.70
C LEU A 408 -21.31 4.38 6.96
N LEU A 409 -21.40 5.35 7.87
CA LEU A 409 -22.19 5.26 9.10
C LEU A 409 -23.69 5.06 8.81
N LYS A 410 -24.23 5.75 7.81
CA LYS A 410 -25.61 5.53 7.34
C LYS A 410 -25.82 4.11 6.83
N SER A 411 -24.86 3.57 6.06
CA SER A 411 -24.93 2.20 5.54
C SER A 411 -24.90 1.12 6.64
N LEU A 412 -24.34 1.45 7.81
CA LEU A 412 -24.30 0.56 8.98
C LEU A 412 -25.59 0.58 9.81
N GLY A 413 -26.53 1.49 9.48
CA GLY A 413 -27.81 1.61 10.18
C GLY A 413 -27.80 2.58 11.36
N PHE A 414 -26.83 3.51 11.43
CA PHE A 414 -26.91 4.62 12.37
C PHE A 414 -28.00 5.62 11.95
N ASP A 415 -28.77 6.08 12.92
CA ASP A 415 -29.76 7.15 12.73
C ASP A 415 -29.03 8.50 12.54
N GLU A 416 -29.40 9.25 11.50
CA GLU A 416 -28.81 10.55 11.18
C GLU A 416 -28.90 11.55 12.34
N SER A 417 -29.96 11.48 13.15
CA SER A 417 -30.15 12.34 14.32
C SER A 417 -29.12 12.10 15.42
N LYS A 418 -28.43 10.95 15.39
CA LYS A 418 -27.40 10.54 16.35
C LYS A 418 -25.97 10.80 15.85
N LEU A 419 -25.82 11.30 14.63
CA LEU A 419 -24.52 11.64 14.07
C LEU A 419 -24.15 13.09 14.40
N LYS A 420 -22.93 13.29 14.89
CA LYS A 420 -22.36 14.60 15.20
C LYS A 420 -21.16 14.85 14.30
N VAL A 421 -21.16 16.01 13.65
CA VAL A 421 -20.03 16.46 12.85
C VAL A 421 -19.01 17.17 13.74
N TYR A 422 -17.72 16.98 13.45
CA TYR A 422 -16.63 17.80 13.98
C TYR A 422 -15.68 18.20 12.86
N SER A 423 -14.94 19.27 13.06
CA SER A 423 -14.00 19.84 12.08
C SER A 423 -12.53 19.72 12.52
N SER A 424 -12.26 19.63 13.82
CA SER A 424 -10.90 19.61 14.39
C SER A 424 -10.73 18.56 15.49
N THR A 425 -9.48 18.28 15.86
CA THR A 425 -9.15 17.39 16.97
C THR A 425 -9.64 17.95 18.30
N ASP A 426 -9.54 19.26 18.52
CA ASP A 426 -9.99 19.93 19.74
C ASP A 426 -11.52 19.86 19.90
N GLU A 427 -12.27 20.08 18.81
CA GLU A 427 -13.73 19.96 18.82
C GLU A 427 -14.17 18.51 19.10
N CYS A 428 -13.43 17.53 18.58
CA CYS A 428 -13.67 16.12 18.87
C CYS A 428 -13.45 15.80 20.37
N ASP A 429 -12.37 16.29 21.01
CA ASP A 429 -12.13 16.13 22.46
C ASP A 429 -13.24 16.81 23.30
N GLU A 430 -13.75 17.96 22.86
CA GLU A 430 -14.86 18.64 23.52
C GLU A 430 -16.16 17.81 23.46
N LEU A 431 -16.47 17.23 22.29
CA LEU A 431 -17.63 16.35 22.11
C LEU A 431 -17.53 15.09 22.97
N PHE A 432 -16.35 14.48 23.07
CA PHE A 432 -16.11 13.36 23.97
C PHE A 432 -16.29 13.76 25.44
N SER A 433 -15.79 14.94 25.82
CA SER A 433 -15.90 15.45 27.20
C SER A 433 -17.35 15.71 27.63
N LYS A 434 -18.23 16.12 26.70
CA LYS A 434 -19.68 16.25 26.96
C LYS A 434 -20.35 14.89 27.16
N GLY A 435 -19.89 13.88 26.44
CA GLY A 435 -20.46 12.53 26.43
C GLY A 435 -21.83 12.44 25.77
N SER A 436 -22.20 11.22 25.34
CA SER A 436 -23.46 10.97 24.62
C SER A 436 -24.74 11.37 25.39
N GLY A 437 -24.70 11.47 26.71
CA GLY A 437 -25.85 11.86 27.54
C GLY A 437 -26.15 13.37 27.52
N ASN A 438 -25.14 14.22 27.30
CA ASN A 438 -25.27 15.67 27.36
C ASN A 438 -25.06 16.34 25.98
N GLY A 439 -25.43 15.63 24.90
CA GLY A 439 -25.31 16.14 23.54
C GLY A 439 -23.92 16.05 22.91
N GLY A 440 -22.97 15.37 23.56
CA GLY A 440 -21.68 14.99 23.01
C GLY A 440 -21.71 13.64 22.28
N ILE A 441 -20.58 12.93 22.26
CA ILE A 441 -20.43 11.64 21.56
C ILE A 441 -19.89 10.55 22.49
N ALA A 442 -20.17 9.28 22.17
CA ALA A 442 -19.61 8.10 22.85
C ALA A 442 -18.41 7.50 22.09
N ALA A 443 -18.39 7.65 20.76
CA ALA A 443 -17.34 7.18 19.87
C ALA A 443 -17.20 8.16 18.70
N ALA A 444 -16.03 8.20 18.07
CA ALA A 444 -15.84 8.88 16.79
C ALA A 444 -15.28 7.90 15.76
N PHE A 445 -15.68 8.07 14.51
CA PHE A 445 -15.22 7.27 13.39
C PHE A 445 -14.50 8.15 12.40
N ASP A 446 -13.31 7.73 12.02
CA ASP A 446 -12.52 8.45 11.03
C ASP A 446 -11.44 7.55 10.43
N GLU A 447 -10.75 8.08 9.43
CA GLU A 447 -9.63 7.40 8.80
C GLU A 447 -8.46 7.25 9.78
N VAL A 448 -7.74 6.12 9.67
CA VAL A 448 -6.63 5.78 10.57
C VAL A 448 -5.59 6.90 10.72
N PRO A 449 -5.14 7.60 9.66
CA PRO A 449 -4.19 8.71 9.80
C PRO A 449 -4.68 9.84 10.72
N TYR A 450 -5.96 10.23 10.61
CA TYR A 450 -6.55 11.26 11.46
C TYR A 450 -6.69 10.80 12.91
N MET A 451 -7.10 9.55 13.11
CA MET A 451 -7.22 9.00 14.46
C MET A 451 -5.85 8.84 15.15
N LYS A 452 -4.79 8.53 14.39
CA LYS A 452 -3.42 8.52 14.91
C LYS A 452 -2.95 9.91 15.34
N LEU A 453 -3.26 10.94 14.56
CA LEU A 453 -2.95 12.33 14.94
C LEU A 453 -3.69 12.72 16.22
N PHE A 454 -4.99 12.43 16.29
CA PHE A 454 -5.79 12.70 17.48
C PHE A 454 -5.25 11.96 18.71
N LEU A 455 -4.91 10.68 18.58
CA LEU A 455 -4.28 9.92 19.67
C LEU A 455 -2.94 10.51 20.08
N ALA A 456 -2.11 10.98 19.15
CA ALA A 456 -0.84 11.61 19.48
C ALA A 456 -1.00 12.88 20.33
N GLN A 457 -2.11 13.61 20.15
CA GLN A 457 -2.45 14.79 20.96
C GLN A 457 -3.07 14.42 22.32
N TYR A 458 -3.83 13.32 22.39
CA TYR A 458 -4.61 12.91 23.58
C TYR A 458 -4.33 11.47 24.07
N CYS A 459 -3.07 11.04 24.06
CA CYS A 459 -2.62 9.66 24.27
C CYS A 459 -3.19 8.96 25.52
N SER A 460 -3.52 9.69 26.58
CA SER A 460 -3.94 9.14 27.87
C SER A 460 -5.45 9.04 28.05
N LYS A 461 -6.24 9.69 27.20
CA LYS A 461 -7.71 9.79 27.36
C LYS A 461 -8.46 8.79 26.48
N TYR A 462 -7.91 8.44 25.32
CA TYR A 462 -8.62 7.70 24.28
C TYR A 462 -7.83 6.49 23.81
N THR A 463 -8.55 5.52 23.25
CA THR A 463 -7.96 4.35 22.62
C THR A 463 -8.65 4.07 21.29
N MET A 464 -7.86 3.61 20.31
CA MET A 464 -8.32 3.23 18.99
C MET A 464 -8.61 1.73 18.97
N ILE A 465 -9.78 1.37 18.45
CA ILE A 465 -10.14 -0.02 18.20
C ILE A 465 -9.75 -0.37 16.77
N GLU A 466 -9.30 -1.61 16.55
CA GLU A 466 -8.79 -2.05 15.25
C GLU A 466 -9.70 -1.63 14.07
N PRO A 467 -9.13 -1.33 12.89
CA PRO A 467 -9.86 -0.78 11.75
C PRO A 467 -11.09 -1.63 11.44
N THR A 468 -12.26 -1.02 11.63
CA THR A 468 -13.54 -1.71 11.49
C THR A 468 -13.91 -1.88 10.01
N PHE A 469 -13.40 -0.99 9.14
CA PHE A 469 -13.71 -0.99 7.72
C PHE A 469 -12.45 -0.85 6.87
N LYS A 470 -12.32 -1.74 5.88
CA LYS A 470 -11.22 -1.71 4.92
C LYS A 470 -11.54 -0.73 3.80
N THR A 471 -10.97 0.46 3.87
CA THR A 471 -10.78 1.37 2.72
C THR A 471 -9.33 1.31 2.28
N ALA A 472 -9.00 1.88 1.13
CA ALA A 472 -7.60 2.16 0.81
C ALA A 472 -7.18 3.49 1.46
N GLY A 473 -5.88 3.70 1.61
CA GLY A 473 -5.32 4.92 2.20
C GLY A 473 -5.42 6.14 1.27
N PHE A 474 -4.67 7.18 1.60
CA PHE A 474 -4.55 8.38 0.77
C PHE A 474 -3.77 8.06 -0.51
N GLY A 475 -4.24 8.59 -1.64
CA GLY A 475 -3.59 8.47 -2.93
C GLY A 475 -3.75 9.75 -3.74
N PHE A 476 -2.82 9.99 -4.66
CA PHE A 476 -2.95 11.07 -5.63
C PHE A 476 -3.89 10.64 -6.75
N ALA A 477 -4.78 11.53 -7.18
CA ALA A 477 -5.76 11.23 -8.20
C ALA A 477 -5.39 11.90 -9.53
N PHE A 478 -5.56 11.16 -10.62
CA PHE A 478 -5.28 11.61 -11.99
C PHE A 478 -6.48 11.31 -12.89
N PRO A 479 -6.62 12.05 -14.01
CA PRO A 479 -7.62 11.72 -15.03
C PRO A 479 -7.40 10.29 -15.53
N LYS A 480 -8.51 9.62 -15.88
CA LYS A 480 -8.44 8.23 -16.34
C LYS A 480 -7.58 8.08 -17.58
N GLY A 481 -6.67 7.10 -17.55
CA GLY A 481 -5.74 6.85 -18.66
C GLY A 481 -4.63 7.89 -18.80
N SER A 482 -4.39 8.71 -17.76
CA SER A 482 -3.18 9.54 -17.68
C SER A 482 -1.93 8.65 -17.74
N PRO A 483 -0.91 9.01 -18.54
CA PRO A 483 0.30 8.19 -18.77
C PRO A 483 1.20 8.03 -17.55
#